data_AF-A0A959VDT5-F1
#
_entry.id   AF-A0A959VDT5-F1
#
_cell.length_a   1.000
_cell.length_b   1.000
_cell.length_c   1.000
_cell.angle_alpha   90.00
_cell.angle_beta   90.00
_cell.angle_gamma   90.00
#
_symmetry.space_group_name_H-M   'P 1'
#
loop_
_entity.id
_entity.type
_entity.pdbx_description
1 polymer ?
#
loop_
_entity_poly.entity_id
_entity_poly.type
_entity_poly.pdbx_seq_one_letter_code
_entity_poly.pdbx_strand_id
1 'polypeptide(L)'
;MRHIKALLIILVILLSPNFMSFAQTAQKNRLIKPANHVKRVITIIEGKTRYYYALSSTESSVVSFSGPGILKVISRPAFTSDETESLDYTIVYQIDGGEEKTLSATGIEPSKKNSYRDEALGKPGNSTTFEIEVGRGDHSIEFKKLNPKISVACRYSFVPVKAKKIDWIAYSPSRPAEPVELETREETITYYRFSNEKPMKVEVNGPTQLRVLTRIENHYQMRGRINYRVQVLENNNVINTYQLSSTRSDVTVYKENSKLVPGKACEFVVNVPKGRHTYEFVLLDEDKDTVLGRILLPKKDVKLEQ
;
A
#
# COMPACT_ATOMS: atom_id res chain seq x y z
N MET A 1 -3.00 32.72 -84.32
CA MET A 1 -3.20 33.61 -83.15
C MET A 1 -4.52 33.28 -82.49
N ARG A 2 -4.50 32.53 -81.39
CA ARG A 2 -5.50 32.56 -80.30
C ARG A 2 -5.03 31.64 -79.17
N HIS A 3 -5.26 32.12 -77.96
CA HIS A 3 -4.51 31.84 -76.74
C HIS A 3 -4.77 30.45 -76.14
N ILE A 4 -3.69 29.75 -75.76
CA ILE A 4 -3.73 28.69 -74.74
C ILE A 4 -3.75 29.41 -73.38
N LYS A 5 -4.90 29.37 -72.70
CA LYS A 5 -5.01 29.82 -71.30
C LYS A 5 -4.57 28.68 -70.39
N ALA A 6 -3.50 28.93 -69.64
CA ALA A 6 -3.06 28.09 -68.53
C ALA A 6 -4.16 28.03 -67.47
N LEU A 7 -4.60 26.82 -67.11
CA LEU A 7 -5.48 26.56 -65.98
C LEU A 7 -4.59 26.26 -64.77
N LEU A 8 -4.48 27.24 -63.87
CA LEU A 8 -3.77 27.14 -62.60
C LEU A 8 -4.66 26.37 -61.61
N ILE A 9 -4.37 25.08 -61.38
CA ILE A 9 -5.05 24.31 -60.33
C ILE A 9 -4.33 24.59 -59.01
N ILE A 10 -4.97 25.41 -58.17
CA ILE A 10 -4.55 25.68 -56.79
C ILE A 10 -4.93 24.45 -55.95
N LEU A 11 -3.93 23.67 -55.54
CA LEU A 11 -4.07 22.58 -54.58
C LEU A 11 -4.15 23.18 -53.17
N VAL A 12 -5.37 23.32 -52.64
CA VAL A 12 -5.60 23.70 -51.25
C VAL A 12 -5.31 22.50 -50.34
N ILE A 13 -4.16 22.53 -49.67
CA ILE A 13 -3.79 21.56 -48.63
C ILE A 13 -4.63 21.89 -47.39
N LEU A 14 -5.68 21.10 -47.16
CA LEU A 14 -6.43 21.06 -45.90
C LEU A 14 -5.54 20.42 -44.82
N LEU A 15 -4.79 21.26 -44.10
CA LEU A 15 -4.15 20.92 -42.83
C LEU A 15 -5.25 20.74 -41.77
N SER A 16 -5.77 19.52 -41.64
CA SER A 16 -6.59 19.14 -40.50
C SER A 16 -5.72 19.20 -39.24
N PRO A 17 -6.07 19.98 -38.21
CA PRO A 17 -5.40 19.86 -36.92
C PRO A 17 -5.74 18.49 -36.35
N ASN A 18 -4.76 17.60 -36.35
CA ASN A 18 -4.79 16.37 -35.56
C ASN A 18 -4.90 16.78 -34.09
N PHE A 19 -6.14 16.90 -33.59
CA PHE A 19 -6.43 16.86 -32.18
C PHE A 19 -5.99 15.48 -31.68
N MET A 20 -4.73 15.36 -31.26
CA MET A 20 -4.30 14.28 -30.38
C MET A 20 -5.09 14.45 -29.08
N SER A 21 -6.22 13.74 -28.97
CA SER A 21 -6.87 13.51 -27.70
C SER A 21 -5.87 12.76 -26.82
N PHE A 22 -5.20 13.50 -25.94
CA PHE A 22 -4.58 12.91 -24.76
C PHE A 22 -5.71 12.32 -23.92
N ALA A 23 -5.99 11.03 -24.13
CA ALA A 23 -6.75 10.25 -23.18
C ALA A 23 -5.94 10.25 -21.89
N GLN A 24 -6.29 11.12 -20.95
CA GLN A 24 -5.88 10.97 -19.56
C GLN A 24 -6.43 9.61 -19.12
N THR A 25 -5.57 8.61 -19.06
CA THR A 25 -5.91 7.33 -18.43
C THR A 25 -6.21 7.64 -16.97
N ALA A 26 -7.50 7.84 -16.65
CA ALA A 26 -7.95 8.01 -15.28
C ALA A 26 -7.46 6.79 -14.50
N GLN A 27 -6.57 7.02 -13.52
CA GLN A 27 -6.05 5.96 -12.66
C GLN A 27 -7.24 5.25 -12.03
N LYS A 28 -7.49 4.00 -12.45
CA LYS A 28 -8.73 3.29 -12.16
C LYS A 28 -8.78 2.90 -10.68
N ASN A 29 -9.86 3.27 -10.00
CA ASN A 29 -10.14 2.85 -8.64
C ASN A 29 -10.13 1.32 -8.53
N ARG A 30 -9.38 0.79 -7.57
CA ARG A 30 -9.27 -0.65 -7.30
C ARG A 30 -9.99 -0.99 -6.00
N LEU A 31 -10.97 -1.88 -6.06
CA LEU A 31 -11.57 -2.45 -4.86
C LEU A 31 -10.59 -3.38 -4.16
N ILE A 32 -10.52 -3.29 -2.84
CA ILE A 32 -9.66 -4.15 -2.03
C ILE A 32 -10.55 -5.07 -1.19
N LYS A 33 -10.26 -6.37 -1.28
CA LYS A 33 -10.82 -7.37 -0.38
C LYS A 33 -9.90 -7.46 0.85
N PRO A 34 -10.42 -7.32 2.08
CA PRO A 34 -9.61 -7.51 3.26
C PRO A 34 -9.26 -8.98 3.48
N ALA A 35 -8.26 -9.21 4.33
CA ALA A 35 -7.85 -10.48 4.89
C ALA A 35 -8.09 -10.50 6.40
N ASN A 36 -7.79 -11.63 7.04
CA ASN A 36 -8.02 -11.91 8.46
C ASN A 36 -9.53 -11.94 8.80
N HIS A 37 -10.11 -10.87 9.34
CA HIS A 37 -11.56 -10.82 9.59
C HIS A 37 -12.35 -10.44 8.32
N VAL A 38 -12.95 -11.44 7.66
CA VAL A 38 -13.58 -11.27 6.33
C VAL A 38 -15.09 -11.51 6.29
N LYS A 39 -15.80 -11.28 7.41
CA LYS A 39 -17.25 -11.49 7.49
C LYS A 39 -17.99 -10.58 6.52
N ARG A 40 -18.46 -11.14 5.41
CA ARG A 40 -19.10 -10.40 4.31
C ARG A 40 -20.52 -10.00 4.69
N VAL A 41 -20.85 -8.74 4.44
CA VAL A 41 -22.20 -8.17 4.53
C VAL A 41 -22.63 -7.76 3.13
N ILE A 42 -23.75 -8.31 2.66
CA ILE A 42 -24.28 -8.02 1.33
C ILE A 42 -25.32 -6.92 1.45
N THR A 43 -25.06 -5.77 0.84
CA THR A 43 -25.96 -4.61 0.84
C THR A 43 -26.49 -4.38 -0.56
N ILE A 44 -27.81 -4.25 -0.68
CA ILE A 44 -28.49 -3.87 -1.92
C ILE A 44 -28.60 -2.35 -1.91
N ILE A 45 -27.91 -1.70 -2.86
CA ILE A 45 -27.86 -0.24 -2.99
C ILE A 45 -28.49 0.11 -4.33
N GLU A 46 -29.69 0.71 -4.30
CA GLU A 46 -30.46 1.06 -5.52
C GLU A 46 -30.56 -0.12 -6.50
N GLY A 47 -30.94 -1.29 -5.97
CA GLY A 47 -31.03 -2.55 -6.72
C GLY A 47 -29.70 -3.23 -7.05
N LYS A 48 -28.55 -2.59 -6.81
CA LYS A 48 -27.23 -3.15 -7.09
C LYS A 48 -26.62 -3.83 -5.86
N THR A 49 -26.19 -5.08 -6.01
CA THR A 49 -25.49 -5.80 -4.96
C THR A 49 -24.09 -5.24 -4.74
N ARG A 50 -23.78 -4.81 -3.50
CA ARG A 50 -22.45 -4.40 -3.04
C ARG A 50 -21.99 -5.29 -1.88
N TYR A 51 -20.68 -5.53 -1.83
CA TYR A 51 -20.04 -6.31 -0.78
C TYR A 51 -19.31 -5.39 0.20
N TYR A 52 -19.72 -5.45 1.45
CA TYR A 52 -19.06 -4.86 2.60
C TYR A 52 -18.50 -5.98 3.49
N TYR A 53 -17.66 -5.62 4.45
CA TYR A 53 -17.06 -6.52 5.41
C TYR A 53 -17.33 -5.95 6.81
N ALA A 54 -18.00 -6.72 7.66
CA ALA A 54 -18.26 -6.33 9.05
C ALA A 54 -16.92 -6.15 9.77
N LEU A 55 -16.85 -5.15 10.64
CA LEU A 55 -15.70 -4.95 11.53
C LEU A 55 -15.95 -5.67 12.85
N SER A 56 -14.90 -6.29 13.38
CA SER A 56 -14.84 -6.82 14.73
C SER A 56 -14.16 -5.80 15.67
N SER A 57 -14.45 -5.89 16.97
CA SER A 57 -13.73 -5.13 18.00
C SER A 57 -12.46 -5.84 18.47
N THR A 58 -12.33 -7.13 18.18
CA THR A 58 -11.18 -7.95 18.60
C THR A 58 -10.27 -8.30 17.42
N GLU A 59 -10.86 -8.71 16.31
CA GLU A 59 -10.14 -9.14 15.11
C GLU A 59 -10.05 -8.01 14.07
N SER A 60 -8.85 -7.81 13.51
CA SER A 60 -8.63 -6.80 12.48
C SER A 60 -9.14 -7.28 11.11
N SER A 61 -9.84 -6.40 10.40
CA SER A 61 -9.98 -6.48 8.93
C SER A 61 -8.74 -5.82 8.31
N VAL A 62 -7.93 -6.58 7.57
CA VAL A 62 -6.62 -6.11 7.09
C VAL A 62 -6.65 -5.90 5.58
N VAL A 63 -6.27 -4.72 5.10
CA VAL A 63 -6.14 -4.43 3.66
C VAL A 63 -4.69 -4.16 3.30
N SER A 64 -4.23 -4.76 2.20
CA SER A 64 -2.85 -4.59 1.73
C SER A 64 -2.80 -4.11 0.28
N PHE A 65 -1.95 -3.13 -0.01
CA PHE A 65 -1.82 -2.51 -1.33
C PHE A 65 -0.50 -1.74 -1.47
N SER A 66 -0.08 -1.48 -2.70
CA SER A 66 1.09 -0.64 -3.00
C SER A 66 0.65 0.79 -3.35
N GLY A 67 1.19 1.77 -2.64
CA GLY A 67 0.99 3.21 -2.83
C GLY A 67 2.00 3.86 -3.78
N PRO A 68 1.95 5.19 -3.95
CA PRO A 68 1.12 6.15 -3.21
C PRO A 68 -0.31 6.25 -3.72
N GLY A 69 -1.21 6.73 -2.85
CA GLY A 69 -2.60 6.98 -3.21
C GLY A 69 -3.51 7.24 -2.02
N ILE A 70 -4.80 7.23 -2.30
CA ILE A 70 -5.85 7.46 -1.32
C ILE A 70 -6.65 6.17 -1.13
N LEU A 71 -6.68 5.66 0.09
CA LEU A 71 -7.59 4.60 0.49
C LEU A 71 -8.92 5.23 0.92
N LYS A 72 -9.99 4.93 0.18
CA LYS A 72 -11.36 5.25 0.56
C LYS A 72 -11.94 4.10 1.40
N VAL A 73 -12.34 4.41 2.62
CA VAL A 73 -13.04 3.52 3.54
C VAL A 73 -14.51 3.94 3.55
N ILE A 74 -15.35 3.16 2.87
CA ILE A 74 -16.79 3.43 2.79
C ILE A 74 -17.47 2.60 3.87
N SER A 75 -17.94 3.23 4.92
CA SER A 75 -18.52 2.58 6.10
C SER A 75 -20.02 2.80 6.19
N ARG A 76 -20.72 1.83 6.79
CA ARG A 76 -22.15 1.89 7.10
C ARG A 76 -22.41 1.22 8.46
N PRO A 77 -23.07 1.89 9.42
CA PRO A 77 -23.60 1.24 10.60
C PRO A 77 -24.87 0.45 10.25
N ALA A 78 -25.20 -0.55 11.04
CA ALA A 78 -26.45 -1.31 10.96
C ALA A 78 -27.41 -0.90 12.07
N PHE A 79 -28.66 -0.65 11.71
CA PHE A 79 -29.76 -0.32 12.61
C PHE A 79 -30.57 -1.59 12.86
N THR A 80 -30.35 -2.20 14.02
CA THR A 80 -31.03 -3.43 14.44
C THR A 80 -32.32 -3.18 15.22
N SER A 81 -32.53 -1.96 15.71
CA SER A 81 -33.78 -1.52 16.34
C SER A 81 -34.40 -0.41 15.51
N ASP A 82 -35.70 -0.52 15.24
CA ASP A 82 -36.45 0.52 14.51
C ASP A 82 -36.63 1.81 15.33
N GLU A 83 -36.42 1.77 16.65
CA GLU A 83 -36.46 2.96 17.52
C GLU A 83 -35.20 3.83 17.43
N THR A 84 -34.12 3.31 16.83
CA THR A 84 -32.86 4.03 16.71
C THR A 84 -32.89 4.97 15.51
N GLU A 85 -33.08 6.26 15.78
CA GLU A 85 -33.15 7.28 14.72
C GLU A 85 -31.78 7.67 14.18
N SER A 86 -30.74 7.62 15.02
CA SER A 86 -29.38 7.91 14.59
C SER A 86 -28.33 7.08 15.35
N LEU A 87 -27.17 6.89 14.72
CA LEU A 87 -26.03 6.18 15.30
C LEU A 87 -24.73 6.94 15.08
N ASP A 88 -23.93 6.96 16.14
CA ASP A 88 -22.53 7.37 16.11
C ASP A 88 -21.65 6.14 16.14
N TYR A 89 -20.54 6.15 15.40
CA TYR A 89 -19.57 5.07 15.47
C TYR A 89 -18.15 5.54 15.22
N THR A 90 -17.21 4.78 15.76
CA THR A 90 -15.77 4.99 15.59
C THR A 90 -15.12 3.71 15.08
N ILE A 91 -14.34 3.88 14.01
CA ILE A 91 -13.45 2.87 13.45
C ILE A 91 -12.04 3.21 13.92
N VAL A 92 -11.34 2.23 14.49
CA VAL A 92 -9.92 2.33 14.81
C VAL A 92 -9.14 1.71 13.66
N TYR A 93 -8.03 2.34 13.27
CA TYR A 93 -7.14 1.79 12.26
C TYR A 93 -5.66 2.03 12.58
N GLN A 94 -4.82 1.17 12.05
CA GLN A 94 -3.36 1.22 12.21
C GLN A 94 -2.71 1.02 10.85
N ILE A 95 -1.75 1.88 10.49
CA ILE A 95 -0.98 1.76 9.24
C ILE A 95 0.38 1.15 9.57
N ASP A 96 0.73 0.05 8.91
CA ASP A 96 2.05 -0.60 9.00
C ASP A 96 2.52 -0.87 10.43
N GLY A 97 1.59 -1.31 11.28
CA GLY A 97 1.85 -1.59 12.70
C GLY A 97 2.27 -0.39 13.54
N GLY A 98 2.07 0.85 13.06
CA GLY A 98 2.40 2.10 13.74
C GLY A 98 1.37 2.50 14.80
N GLU A 99 1.14 3.79 15.02
CA GLU A 99 0.14 4.23 16.01
C GLU A 99 -1.31 4.01 15.55
N GLU A 100 -2.19 3.73 16.51
CA GLU A 100 -3.64 3.67 16.27
C GLU A 100 -4.22 5.07 16.01
N LYS A 101 -5.12 5.14 15.04
CA LYS A 101 -5.85 6.35 14.64
C LYS A 101 -7.34 6.04 14.57
N THR A 102 -8.17 7.08 14.62
CA THR A 102 -9.63 6.93 14.63
C THR A 102 -10.31 7.63 13.46
N LEU A 103 -11.38 7.03 12.96
CA LEU A 103 -12.34 7.63 12.03
C LEU A 103 -13.71 7.60 12.70
N SER A 104 -14.30 8.77 12.94
CA SER A 104 -15.58 8.89 13.62
C SER A 104 -16.64 9.47 12.69
N ALA A 105 -17.85 8.94 12.78
CA ALA A 105 -19.04 9.47 12.14
C ALA A 105 -20.13 9.63 13.19
N THR A 106 -20.87 10.73 13.14
CA THR A 106 -21.94 11.06 14.07
C THR A 106 -23.24 11.35 13.33
N GLY A 107 -24.37 11.14 14.00
CA GLY A 107 -25.70 11.46 13.47
C GLY A 107 -26.06 10.70 12.19
N ILE A 108 -25.55 9.48 12.01
CA ILE A 108 -25.88 8.70 10.82
C ILE A 108 -27.30 8.18 10.97
N GLU A 109 -28.12 8.37 9.94
CA GLU A 109 -29.51 7.91 9.91
C GLU A 109 -29.66 6.58 9.13
N PRO A 110 -30.73 5.80 9.39
CA PRO A 110 -31.12 4.67 8.56
C PRO A 110 -31.34 5.09 7.10
N SER A 111 -30.91 4.24 6.17
CA SER A 111 -31.10 4.51 4.76
C SER A 111 -32.49 4.11 4.29
N LYS A 112 -33.21 5.02 3.61
CA LYS A 112 -34.56 4.76 3.07
C LYS A 112 -34.58 3.90 1.81
N LYS A 113 -33.45 3.77 1.11
CA LYS A 113 -33.35 3.14 -0.23
C LYS A 113 -32.50 1.88 -0.28
N ASN A 114 -31.81 1.56 0.81
CA ASN A 114 -30.84 0.48 0.86
C ASN A 114 -31.30 -0.58 1.85
N SER A 115 -30.99 -1.84 1.57
CA SER A 115 -31.31 -2.96 2.46
C SER A 115 -30.12 -3.91 2.55
N TYR A 116 -30.07 -4.69 3.62
CA TYR A 116 -29.22 -5.87 3.64
C TYR A 116 -29.94 -7.01 2.92
N ARG A 117 -29.16 -7.93 2.32
CA ARG A 117 -29.74 -9.18 1.79
C ARG A 117 -30.21 -10.08 2.92
N ASP A 118 -29.50 -10.07 4.04
CA ASP A 118 -29.88 -10.74 5.27
C ASP A 118 -30.65 -9.77 6.15
N GLU A 119 -31.96 -9.96 6.25
CA GLU A 119 -32.87 -9.08 7.01
C GLU A 119 -32.59 -9.10 8.51
N ALA A 120 -31.97 -10.16 9.05
CA ALA A 120 -31.60 -10.24 10.46
C ALA A 120 -30.53 -9.20 10.86
N LEU A 121 -29.85 -8.60 9.88
CA LEU A 121 -28.91 -7.50 10.10
C LEU A 121 -29.60 -6.13 10.28
N GLY A 122 -30.92 -6.07 10.14
CA GLY A 122 -31.72 -4.85 10.24
C GLY A 122 -31.61 -3.96 9.00
N LYS A 123 -31.53 -2.64 9.20
CA LYS A 123 -31.45 -1.64 8.11
C LYS A 123 -30.04 -1.05 8.00
N PRO A 124 -29.48 -0.90 6.78
CA PRO A 124 -28.22 -0.21 6.61
C PRO A 124 -28.39 1.30 6.83
N GLY A 125 -27.45 1.91 7.55
CA GLY A 125 -27.30 3.36 7.62
C GLY A 125 -26.84 3.98 6.30
N ASN A 126 -26.99 5.29 6.20
CA ASN A 126 -26.32 6.07 5.16
C ASN A 126 -24.79 5.89 5.24
N SER A 127 -24.12 5.90 4.09
CA SER A 127 -22.67 5.67 4.07
C SER A 127 -21.90 6.92 4.41
N THR A 128 -20.84 6.75 5.21
CA THR A 128 -19.76 7.72 5.36
C THR A 128 -18.57 7.23 4.54
N THR A 129 -17.82 8.15 3.92
CA THR A 129 -16.56 7.82 3.25
C THR A 129 -15.43 8.57 3.94
N PHE A 130 -14.45 7.82 4.44
CA PHE A 130 -13.22 8.37 4.96
C PHE A 130 -12.10 8.18 3.93
N GLU A 131 -11.18 9.14 3.89
CA GLU A 131 -10.02 9.11 3.01
C GLU A 131 -8.74 9.04 3.86
N ILE A 132 -7.91 8.04 3.59
CA ILE A 132 -6.61 7.87 4.22
C ILE A 132 -5.56 8.03 3.12
N GLU A 133 -4.74 9.07 3.23
CA GLU A 133 -3.59 9.25 2.35
C GLU A 133 -2.48 8.27 2.73
N VAL A 134 -1.90 7.62 1.73
CA VAL A 134 -0.85 6.63 1.91
C VAL A 134 0.31 6.94 0.99
N GLY A 135 1.50 6.92 1.58
CA GLY A 135 2.75 7.20 0.92
C GLY A 135 3.17 6.11 -0.08
N ARG A 136 4.41 6.24 -0.56
CA ARG A 136 5.03 5.26 -1.44
C ARG A 136 5.41 4.01 -0.64
N GLY A 137 5.18 2.84 -1.22
CA GLY A 137 5.55 1.56 -0.64
C GLY A 137 4.40 0.56 -0.66
N ASP A 138 4.67 -0.64 -0.17
CA ASP A 138 3.69 -1.64 0.20
C ASP A 138 3.21 -1.36 1.62
N HIS A 139 1.89 -1.30 1.77
CA HIS A 139 1.24 -0.94 3.02
C HIS A 139 0.24 -2.00 3.44
N SER A 140 0.09 -2.16 4.75
CA SER A 140 -0.99 -2.89 5.40
C SER A 140 -1.74 -1.96 6.35
N ILE A 141 -3.06 -1.93 6.25
CA ILE A 141 -3.90 -1.15 7.17
C ILE A 141 -4.88 -2.09 7.85
N GLU A 142 -4.84 -2.09 9.17
CA GLU A 142 -5.75 -2.85 10.03
C GLU A 142 -6.92 -1.99 10.44
N PHE A 143 -8.14 -2.55 10.42
CA PHE A 143 -9.37 -1.86 10.82
C PHE A 143 -10.14 -2.68 11.85
N LYS A 144 -10.58 -2.01 12.93
CA LYS A 144 -11.48 -2.54 13.96
C LYS A 144 -12.58 -1.53 14.26
N LYS A 145 -13.67 -1.98 14.89
CA LYS A 145 -14.65 -1.07 15.48
C LYS A 145 -14.34 -0.84 16.95
N LEU A 146 -14.49 0.39 17.42
CA LEU A 146 -14.23 0.71 18.83
C LEU A 146 -15.36 0.18 19.73
N ASN A 147 -16.61 0.45 19.37
CA ASN A 147 -17.77 0.03 20.16
C ASN A 147 -18.27 -1.35 19.71
N PRO A 148 -18.19 -2.40 20.55
CA PRO A 148 -18.63 -3.74 20.16
C PRO A 148 -20.14 -3.85 19.91
N LYS A 149 -20.96 -2.99 20.54
CA LYS A 149 -22.43 -3.00 20.43
C LYS A 149 -22.93 -2.49 19.09
N ILE A 150 -22.16 -1.63 18.41
CA ILE A 150 -22.56 -1.03 17.14
C ILE A 150 -21.99 -1.87 16.01
N SER A 151 -22.86 -2.37 15.14
CA SER A 151 -22.44 -3.12 13.96
C SER A 151 -22.06 -2.15 12.86
N VAL A 152 -20.82 -2.23 12.38
CA VAL A 152 -20.28 -1.39 11.29
C VAL A 152 -19.69 -2.29 10.24
N ALA A 153 -20.00 -2.04 8.97
CA ALA A 153 -19.42 -2.74 7.84
C ALA A 153 -18.73 -1.75 6.89
N CYS A 154 -17.57 -2.15 6.37
CA CYS A 154 -16.73 -1.32 5.51
C CYS A 154 -16.52 -1.93 4.13
N ARG A 155 -16.33 -1.07 3.14
CA ARG A 155 -15.88 -1.42 1.80
C ARG A 155 -14.69 -0.53 1.45
N TYR A 156 -13.64 -1.16 0.94
CA TYR A 156 -12.37 -0.50 0.68
C TYR A 156 -12.13 -0.30 -0.82
N SER A 157 -11.72 0.90 -1.20
CA SER A 157 -11.33 1.23 -2.57
C SER A 157 -10.08 2.09 -2.54
N PHE A 158 -9.07 1.72 -3.32
CA PHE A 158 -7.83 2.48 -3.43
C PHE A 158 -7.76 3.21 -4.77
N VAL A 159 -7.36 4.48 -4.70
CA VAL A 159 -7.13 5.34 -5.85
C VAL A 159 -5.64 5.65 -5.90
N PRO A 160 -4.86 5.03 -6.80
CA PRO A 160 -3.44 5.31 -6.90
C PRO A 160 -3.25 6.74 -7.41
N VAL A 161 -2.23 7.41 -6.89
CA VAL A 161 -1.81 8.74 -7.37
C VAL A 161 -0.39 8.67 -7.92
N LYS A 162 -0.02 9.65 -8.74
CA LYS A 162 1.33 9.69 -9.31
C LYS A 162 2.35 10.01 -8.22
N ALA A 163 3.31 9.12 -8.01
CA ALA A 163 4.42 9.36 -7.09
C ALA A 163 5.27 10.56 -7.54
N LYS A 164 5.69 11.39 -6.59
CA LYS A 164 6.70 12.41 -6.84
C LYS A 164 8.01 11.73 -7.27
N LYS A 165 8.62 12.23 -8.34
CA LYS A 165 9.92 11.73 -8.80
C LYS A 165 10.99 12.19 -7.81
N ILE A 166 11.63 11.23 -7.16
CA ILE A 166 12.77 11.43 -6.26
C ILE A 166 13.91 10.61 -6.85
N ASP A 167 15.08 11.24 -6.99
CA ASP A 167 16.31 10.55 -7.37
C ASP A 167 16.90 9.89 -6.12
N TRP A 168 17.10 8.58 -6.18
CA TRP A 168 17.48 7.75 -5.04
C TRP A 168 18.89 7.20 -5.27
N ILE A 169 19.74 7.28 -4.26
CA ILE A 169 21.05 6.61 -4.29
C ILE A 169 21.07 5.47 -3.27
N ALA A 170 21.90 4.47 -3.54
CA ALA A 170 22.12 3.38 -2.59
C ALA A 170 22.81 3.90 -1.33
N TYR A 171 22.35 3.42 -0.18
CA TYR A 171 22.93 3.72 1.12
C TYR A 171 23.31 2.41 1.81
N SER A 172 24.56 2.33 2.24
CA SER A 172 25.09 1.12 2.86
C SER A 172 24.71 1.07 4.35
N PRO A 173 24.29 -0.10 4.87
CA PRO A 173 24.05 -0.26 6.30
C PRO A 173 25.36 -0.14 7.08
N SER A 174 25.27 0.31 8.33
CA SER A 174 26.43 0.48 9.20
C SER A 174 26.97 -0.87 9.67
N ARG A 175 26.15 -1.76 10.26
CA ARG A 175 26.49 -3.13 10.72
C ARG A 175 25.24 -3.97 11.06
N PRO A 176 25.37 -5.31 11.19
CA PRO A 176 26.14 -6.18 10.31
C PRO A 176 25.68 -6.04 8.85
N ALA A 177 26.64 -6.15 7.93
CA ALA A 177 26.39 -6.06 6.50
C ALA A 177 26.93 -7.34 5.86
N GLU A 178 26.04 -8.28 5.54
CA GLU A 178 26.38 -9.43 4.70
C GLU A 178 25.93 -9.11 3.26
N PRO A 179 26.82 -8.60 2.39
CA PRO A 179 26.45 -8.19 1.04
C PRO A 179 26.10 -9.41 0.19
N VAL A 180 25.09 -9.27 -0.64
CA VAL A 180 24.60 -10.28 -1.57
C VAL A 180 24.38 -9.63 -2.92
N GLU A 181 25.09 -10.12 -3.93
CA GLU A 181 24.92 -9.67 -5.31
C GLU A 181 23.79 -10.44 -5.99
N LEU A 182 22.79 -9.69 -6.45
CA LEU A 182 21.70 -10.21 -7.26
C LEU A 182 21.86 -9.70 -8.69
N GLU A 183 21.70 -10.59 -9.66
CA GLU A 183 21.51 -10.18 -11.04
C GLU A 183 20.03 -9.94 -11.29
N THR A 184 19.68 -8.71 -11.64
CA THR A 184 18.33 -8.33 -12.02
C THR A 184 18.36 -7.82 -13.45
N ARG A 185 17.77 -8.60 -14.36
CA ARG A 185 17.89 -8.36 -15.81
C ARG A 185 19.36 -8.37 -16.26
N GLU A 186 19.95 -7.19 -16.45
CA GLU A 186 21.33 -7.00 -16.93
C GLU A 186 22.18 -6.18 -15.95
N GLU A 187 21.65 -5.91 -14.75
CA GLU A 187 22.33 -5.14 -13.71
C GLU A 187 22.63 -6.02 -12.49
N THR A 188 23.86 -5.90 -11.97
CA THR A 188 24.21 -6.44 -10.65
C THR A 188 23.81 -5.42 -9.58
N ILE A 189 22.99 -5.87 -8.63
CA ILE A 189 22.50 -5.04 -7.53
C ILE A 189 22.87 -5.69 -6.21
N THR A 190 23.57 -4.93 -5.35
CA THR A 190 23.89 -5.34 -3.98
C THR A 190 22.70 -5.13 -3.05
N TYR A 191 22.36 -6.19 -2.33
CA TYR A 191 21.50 -6.17 -1.14
C TYR A 191 22.33 -6.63 0.07
N TYR A 192 21.76 -6.51 1.26
CA TYR A 192 22.37 -6.94 2.51
C TYR A 192 21.44 -7.92 3.22
N ARG A 193 21.94 -9.10 3.53
CA ARG A 193 21.20 -10.14 4.23
C ARG A 193 21.05 -9.76 5.71
N PHE A 194 19.84 -9.92 6.24
CA PHE A 194 19.52 -9.72 7.64
C PHE A 194 18.48 -10.73 8.14
N SER A 195 18.48 -10.95 9.44
CA SER A 195 17.56 -11.83 10.17
C SER A 195 17.26 -11.24 11.55
N ASN A 196 16.57 -12.00 12.41
CA ASN A 196 16.37 -11.61 13.81
C ASN A 196 17.71 -11.52 14.58
N GLU A 197 18.58 -12.52 14.39
CA GLU A 197 19.88 -12.59 15.07
C GLU A 197 20.91 -11.60 14.52
N LYS A 198 20.81 -11.30 13.21
CA LYS A 198 21.71 -10.39 12.49
C LYS A 198 20.89 -9.29 11.82
N PRO A 199 20.42 -8.31 12.59
CA PRO A 199 19.57 -7.25 12.06
C PRO A 199 20.37 -6.24 11.23
N MET A 200 19.74 -5.62 10.24
CA MET A 200 20.39 -4.59 9.42
C MET A 200 20.28 -3.24 10.13
N LYS A 201 21.40 -2.58 10.45
CA LYS A 201 21.39 -1.24 11.08
C LYS A 201 21.83 -0.16 10.10
N VAL A 202 21.26 1.03 10.26
CA VAL A 202 21.60 2.20 9.46
C VAL A 202 21.60 3.43 10.36
N GLU A 203 22.61 4.28 10.19
CA GLU A 203 22.69 5.58 10.84
C GLU A 203 22.42 6.66 9.80
N VAL A 204 21.59 7.65 10.13
CA VAL A 204 21.22 8.70 9.18
C VAL A 204 20.88 10.00 9.90
N ASN A 205 21.28 11.12 9.31
CA ASN A 205 20.88 12.45 9.77
C ASN A 205 19.65 12.92 8.99
N GLY A 206 18.58 13.27 9.69
CA GLY A 206 17.39 13.87 9.10
C GLY A 206 17.36 15.41 9.21
N PRO A 207 16.35 16.06 8.63
CA PRO A 207 15.13 15.45 8.09
C PRO A 207 15.31 14.83 6.70
N THR A 208 14.99 13.55 6.55
CA THR A 208 15.03 12.83 5.26
C THR A 208 14.07 11.63 5.25
N GLN A 209 14.15 10.78 4.24
CA GLN A 209 13.37 9.55 4.11
C GLN A 209 14.28 8.40 3.70
N LEU A 210 14.16 7.26 4.38
CA LEU A 210 14.80 6.02 3.95
C LEU A 210 13.80 5.22 3.12
N ARG A 211 14.14 4.96 1.86
CA ARG A 211 13.41 4.00 1.03
C ARG A 211 14.05 2.64 1.20
N VAL A 212 13.29 1.69 1.71
CA VAL A 212 13.77 0.36 2.04
C VAL A 212 13.15 -0.63 1.08
N LEU A 213 13.98 -1.39 0.39
CA LEU A 213 13.58 -2.50 -0.47
C LEU A 213 13.93 -3.80 0.23
N THR A 214 12.97 -4.72 0.33
CA THR A 214 13.19 -6.04 0.91
C THR A 214 12.86 -7.14 -0.07
N ARG A 215 13.60 -8.25 0.00
CA ARG A 215 13.31 -9.48 -0.74
C ARG A 215 13.49 -10.66 0.21
N ILE A 216 12.40 -11.36 0.48
CA ILE A 216 12.46 -12.62 1.23
C ILE A 216 13.29 -13.64 0.44
N GLU A 217 14.19 -14.35 1.13
CA GLU A 217 14.98 -15.45 0.54
C GLU A 217 14.17 -16.74 0.66
N ASN A 218 13.95 -17.42 -0.46
CA ASN A 218 13.16 -18.64 -0.48
C ASN A 218 13.97 -19.82 -0.98
N HIS A 219 13.59 -21.01 -0.54
CA HIS A 219 14.04 -22.24 -1.18
C HIS A 219 13.49 -22.34 -2.61
N TYR A 220 14.25 -22.90 -3.55
CA TYR A 220 13.86 -22.99 -4.96
C TYR A 220 12.53 -23.74 -5.22
N GLN A 221 12.13 -24.60 -4.29
CA GLN A 221 10.88 -25.38 -4.36
C GLN A 221 9.64 -24.61 -3.86
N MET A 222 9.83 -23.41 -3.31
CA MET A 222 8.73 -22.57 -2.82
C MET A 222 7.70 -22.31 -3.91
N ARG A 223 6.42 -22.50 -3.57
CA ARG A 223 5.28 -22.19 -4.43
C ARG A 223 4.36 -21.20 -3.74
N GLY A 224 3.84 -20.25 -4.49
CA GLY A 224 2.83 -19.31 -4.03
C GLY A 224 3.41 -18.04 -3.40
N ARG A 225 2.65 -17.49 -2.46
CA ARG A 225 2.92 -16.22 -1.78
C ARG A 225 3.40 -16.49 -0.37
N ILE A 226 4.43 -15.79 0.04
CA ILE A 226 4.92 -15.78 1.42
C ILE A 226 4.67 -14.41 2.02
N ASN A 227 4.07 -14.43 3.19
CA ASN A 227 3.95 -13.26 4.04
C ASN A 227 5.11 -13.26 5.02
N TYR A 228 5.64 -12.08 5.30
CA TYR A 228 6.70 -11.89 6.28
C TYR A 228 6.59 -10.48 6.88
N ARG A 229 7.17 -10.29 8.05
CA ARG A 229 7.07 -9.08 8.86
C ARG A 229 8.47 -8.53 9.12
N VAL A 230 8.64 -7.27 8.75
CA VAL A 230 9.87 -6.52 9.04
C VAL A 230 9.53 -5.49 10.10
N GLN A 231 10.15 -5.64 11.26
CA GLN A 231 10.08 -4.67 12.34
C GLN A 231 11.16 -3.61 12.14
N VAL A 232 10.78 -2.35 12.33
CA VAL A 232 11.70 -1.22 12.30
C VAL A 232 11.76 -0.63 13.70
N LEU A 233 12.98 -0.57 14.23
CA LEU A 233 13.26 0.05 15.51
C LEU A 233 14.03 1.35 15.27
N GLU A 234 13.70 2.38 16.04
CA GLU A 234 14.47 3.61 16.16
C GLU A 234 15.04 3.66 17.58
N ASN A 235 16.36 3.66 17.72
CA ASN A 235 17.03 3.67 19.03
C ASN A 235 16.48 2.61 20.01
N ASN A 236 16.31 1.38 19.52
CA ASN A 236 15.73 0.21 20.23
C ASN A 236 14.22 0.26 20.54
N ASN A 237 13.50 1.31 20.12
CA ASN A 237 12.05 1.37 20.25
C ASN A 237 11.39 0.97 18.94
N VAL A 238 10.41 0.07 18.99
CA VAL A 238 9.64 -0.33 17.81
C VAL A 238 8.80 0.85 17.34
N ILE A 239 9.04 1.32 16.12
CA ILE A 239 8.26 2.41 15.51
C ILE A 239 7.20 1.88 14.54
N ASN A 240 7.51 0.79 13.82
CA ASN A 240 6.62 0.18 12.83
C ASN A 240 6.89 -1.31 12.68
N THR A 241 5.86 -2.04 12.26
CA THR A 241 5.96 -3.44 11.84
C THR A 241 5.27 -3.60 10.49
N TYR A 242 6.05 -3.70 9.43
CA TYR A 242 5.55 -3.82 8.06
C TYR A 242 5.14 -5.26 7.78
N GLN A 243 3.87 -5.48 7.47
CA GLN A 243 3.34 -6.78 7.02
C GLN A 243 3.46 -6.87 5.50
N LEU A 244 4.49 -7.58 5.04
CA LEU A 244 4.86 -7.68 3.63
C LEU A 244 4.46 -9.03 3.06
N SER A 245 4.30 -9.07 1.74
CA SER A 245 3.86 -10.26 1.02
C SER A 245 4.54 -10.31 -0.34
N SER A 246 5.32 -11.35 -0.58
CA SER A 246 6.04 -11.52 -1.84
C SER A 246 5.84 -12.90 -2.44
N THR A 247 6.12 -13.01 -3.73
CA THR A 247 6.24 -14.28 -4.46
C THR A 247 7.66 -14.40 -4.99
N ARG A 248 8.04 -15.59 -5.47
CA ARG A 248 9.30 -15.77 -6.22
C ARG A 248 9.47 -14.69 -7.31
N SER A 249 10.69 -14.19 -7.46
CA SER A 249 11.05 -13.28 -8.55
C SER A 249 11.26 -14.06 -9.85
N ASP A 250 10.75 -13.51 -10.94
CA ASP A 250 10.88 -14.08 -12.29
C ASP A 250 12.08 -13.48 -13.04
N VAL A 251 12.69 -12.41 -12.52
CA VAL A 251 13.69 -11.57 -13.22
C VAL A 251 14.95 -11.29 -12.40
N THR A 252 14.99 -11.77 -11.15
CA THR A 252 16.11 -11.58 -10.24
C THR A 252 16.60 -12.95 -9.77
N VAL A 253 17.91 -13.16 -9.85
CA VAL A 253 18.59 -14.38 -9.39
C VAL A 253 19.82 -14.00 -8.56
N TYR A 254 20.32 -14.93 -7.75
CA TYR A 254 21.63 -14.75 -7.14
C TYR A 254 22.71 -14.94 -8.19
N LYS A 255 23.78 -14.15 -8.08
CA LYS A 255 24.95 -14.29 -8.93
C LYS A 255 25.71 -15.60 -8.66
N GLU A 256 25.84 -15.98 -7.39
CA GLU A 256 26.73 -17.09 -6.96
C GLU A 256 26.03 -18.24 -6.21
N ASN A 257 24.71 -18.16 -5.93
CA ASN A 257 24.01 -19.16 -5.12
C ASN A 257 22.77 -19.74 -5.83
N SER A 258 22.85 -20.99 -6.26
CA SER A 258 21.77 -21.66 -7.02
C SER A 258 20.66 -22.30 -6.18
N LYS A 259 20.81 -22.39 -4.85
CA LYS A 259 19.85 -23.11 -3.98
C LYS A 259 18.72 -22.21 -3.45
N LEU A 260 18.97 -20.90 -3.39
CA LEU A 260 18.00 -19.90 -2.97
C LEU A 260 17.44 -19.17 -4.20
N VAL A 261 16.20 -18.70 -4.07
CA VAL A 261 15.56 -17.83 -5.07
C VAL A 261 15.01 -16.59 -4.37
N PRO A 262 15.35 -15.38 -4.86
CA PRO A 262 14.90 -14.16 -4.20
C PRO A 262 13.41 -13.91 -4.52
N GLY A 263 12.69 -13.36 -3.56
CA GLY A 263 11.34 -12.84 -3.78
C GLY A 263 11.32 -11.60 -4.67
N LYS A 264 10.13 -11.22 -5.15
CA LYS A 264 9.88 -9.89 -5.71
C LYS A 264 10.16 -8.85 -4.62
N ALA A 265 10.72 -7.71 -5.03
CA ALA A 265 11.02 -6.64 -4.08
C ALA A 265 9.71 -6.07 -3.51
N CYS A 266 9.60 -6.07 -2.20
CA CYS A 266 8.66 -5.22 -1.48
C CYS A 266 9.36 -3.91 -1.10
N GLU A 267 8.58 -2.86 -0.93
CA GLU A 267 9.09 -1.52 -0.65
C GLU A 267 8.37 -0.92 0.55
N PHE A 268 9.05 -0.16 1.38
CA PHE A 268 8.41 0.78 2.31
C PHE A 268 9.31 1.99 2.56
N VAL A 269 8.74 3.03 3.16
CA VAL A 269 9.45 4.29 3.43
C VAL A 269 9.40 4.59 4.92
N VAL A 270 10.57 4.85 5.50
CA VAL A 270 10.72 5.32 6.88
C VAL A 270 11.03 6.82 6.83
N ASN A 271 10.24 7.63 7.53
CA ASN A 271 10.51 9.05 7.67
C ASN A 271 11.53 9.27 8.78
N VAL A 272 12.59 10.02 8.49
CA VAL A 272 13.65 10.33 9.46
C VAL A 272 13.44 11.75 9.96
N PRO A 273 13.12 11.97 11.25
CA PRO A 273 12.96 13.30 11.80
C PRO A 273 14.30 14.03 11.89
N LYS A 274 14.27 15.33 12.21
CA LYS A 274 15.50 16.11 12.36
C LYS A 274 16.41 15.50 13.42
N GLY A 275 17.72 15.49 13.17
CA GLY A 275 18.73 14.95 14.08
C GLY A 275 19.35 13.64 13.60
N ARG A 276 20.24 13.06 14.41
CA ARG A 276 20.91 11.79 14.12
C ARG A 276 20.08 10.64 14.67
N HIS A 277 19.77 9.67 13.82
CA HIS A 277 18.94 8.52 14.16
C HIS A 277 19.63 7.22 13.76
N THR A 278 19.39 6.17 14.56
CA THR A 278 19.81 4.81 14.24
C THR A 278 18.56 3.97 14.06
N TYR A 279 18.39 3.41 12.85
CA TYR A 279 17.33 2.45 12.56
C TYR A 279 17.88 1.04 12.48
N GLU A 280 17.06 0.10 12.94
CA GLU A 280 17.34 -1.33 12.91
C GLU A 280 16.17 -2.06 12.26
N PHE A 281 16.47 -2.90 11.28
CA PHE A 281 15.50 -3.70 10.53
C PHE A 281 15.66 -5.17 10.93
N VAL A 282 14.58 -5.74 11.45
CA VAL A 282 14.56 -7.08 12.04
C VAL A 282 13.48 -7.91 11.36
N LEU A 283 13.79 -9.17 11.05
CA LEU A 283 12.80 -10.15 10.59
C LEU A 283 12.11 -10.76 11.81
N LEU A 284 10.79 -10.63 11.91
CA LEU A 284 10.04 -11.16 13.07
C LEU A 284 9.64 -12.62 12.94
N ASP A 285 9.63 -13.18 11.73
CA ASP A 285 9.14 -14.54 11.51
C ASP A 285 10.29 -15.54 11.66
N GLU A 286 10.31 -16.24 12.79
CA GLU A 286 11.34 -17.24 13.14
C GLU A 286 11.37 -18.45 12.20
N ASP A 287 10.26 -18.71 11.50
CA ASP A 287 10.15 -19.77 10.48
C ASP A 287 10.66 -19.32 9.10
N LYS A 288 11.31 -18.15 9.03
CA LYS A 288 12.01 -17.63 7.86
C LYS A 288 13.47 -17.38 8.23
N ASP A 289 14.38 -17.91 7.42
CA ASP A 289 15.81 -17.81 7.71
C ASP A 289 16.28 -16.35 7.60
N THR A 290 16.08 -15.74 6.44
CA THR A 290 16.72 -14.46 6.10
C THR A 290 15.93 -13.63 5.08
N VAL A 291 16.14 -12.31 5.13
CA VAL A 291 15.64 -11.33 4.16
C VAL A 291 16.80 -10.51 3.62
N LEU A 292 16.74 -10.15 2.34
CA LEU A 292 17.65 -9.20 1.72
C LEU A 292 17.08 -7.79 1.81
N GLY A 293 17.84 -6.86 2.39
CA GLY A 293 17.50 -5.45 2.51
C GLY A 293 18.39 -4.58 1.61
N ARG A 294 17.81 -3.54 1.02
CA ARG A 294 18.55 -2.48 0.33
C ARG A 294 17.97 -1.14 0.73
N ILE A 295 18.82 -0.25 1.23
CA ILE A 295 18.42 1.08 1.69
C ILE A 295 18.80 2.10 0.62
N LEU A 296 17.90 3.04 0.39
CA LEU A 296 18.09 4.13 -0.53
C LEU A 296 17.80 5.47 0.16
N LEU A 297 18.60 6.49 -0.15
CA LEU A 297 18.42 7.87 0.30
C LEU A 297 18.13 8.80 -0.87
N PRO A 298 17.36 9.88 -0.69
CA PRO A 298 17.22 10.91 -1.69
C PRO A 298 18.59 11.53 -1.98
N LYS A 299 18.98 11.59 -3.25
CA LYS A 299 20.29 12.10 -3.68
C LYS A 299 20.61 13.51 -3.16
N LYS A 300 19.57 14.33 -2.97
CA LYS A 300 19.68 15.68 -2.42
C LYS A 300 20.12 15.72 -0.95
N ASP A 301 19.89 14.65 -0.19
CA ASP A 301 20.07 14.61 1.28
C ASP A 301 21.40 13.97 1.69
N VAL A 302 22.18 13.47 0.72
CA VAL A 302 23.49 12.81 0.92
C VAL A 302 24.52 13.74 1.55
N LYS A 303 24.35 15.06 1.40
CA LYS A 303 25.25 16.07 1.98
C LYS A 303 25.00 16.35 3.46
N LEU A 304 24.00 15.72 4.10
CA LEU A 304 23.72 15.87 5.54
C LEU A 304 24.69 15.06 6.43
N GLU A 305 25.73 14.46 5.85
CA GLU A 305 26.78 13.69 6.54
C GLU A 305 28.01 14.51 6.98
N GLN A 306 27.99 15.85 6.86
CA GLN A 306 29.07 16.72 7.34
C GLN A 306 28.70 17.46 8.62
#